data_AF-B4LUI3-F1
#
_entry.id   AF-B4LUI3-F1
#
_cell.length_a   1.000
_cell.length_b   1.000
_cell.length_c   1.000
_cell.angle_alpha   90.00
_cell.angle_beta   90.00
_cell.angle_gamma   90.00
#
_symmetry.space_group_name_H-M   'P 1'
#
loop_
_entity.id
_entity.type
_entity.pdbx_description
1 polymer ?
#
loop_
_entity_poly.entity_id
_entity_poly.type
_entity_poly.pdbx_seq_one_letter_code
_entity_poly.pdbx_strand_id
1 'polypeptide(L)'
;MDWKNLLNSGALDVNVLRCFLRDKNFCPSPYIEHRLYAPFLSGFAFSFRSNGPRSGLPLNIHNPLTLYKGGFSKQRETVFIVHGFNGTAIDMHLQFLRDAYLSREYNVITVDWRPLTRYPCYLHSLINTRLTAQCTAQVYSFLTHYGASREKITCVGHSLGAHICGMISNHLTKKQYRIIGLDPARPLIERKKSNRFRLSHDDASVIQVLHTNAGYLGQEDNTGHLNYCVNGGRVQPFCKGNPIRRYRCSHFLSICYLATATMKHTKFMGVPCPNGCVNLSGPKRLPVNGKVNPFEFISLLREYYIGNDAPDNARGCICIDVPYAKHCPFTDS
;
A
#
# COMPACT_ATOMS: atom_id res chain seq x y z
N MET A 1 14.59 20.03 25.70
CA MET A 1 13.30 19.85 25.01
C MET A 1 12.44 21.05 25.36
N ASP A 2 12.18 21.93 24.41
CA ASP A 2 11.37 23.12 24.66
C ASP A 2 9.90 22.84 24.30
N TRP A 3 9.15 22.39 25.29
CA TRP A 3 7.75 22.00 25.18
C TRP A 3 6.81 23.17 24.83
N LYS A 4 7.26 24.41 25.07
CA LYS A 4 6.44 25.62 24.87
C LYS A 4 6.23 25.94 23.38
N ASN A 5 7.21 25.65 22.53
CA ASN A 5 7.09 25.90 21.09
C ASN A 5 6.23 24.86 20.36
N LEU A 6 6.05 23.66 20.92
CA LEU A 6 5.18 22.63 20.34
C LEU A 6 3.69 22.93 20.61
N LEU A 7 3.36 23.46 21.80
CA LEU A 7 2.00 23.83 22.19
C LEU A 7 1.45 25.03 21.41
N ASN A 8 2.31 26.00 21.05
CA ASN A 8 1.89 27.22 20.33
C ASN A 8 1.62 27.02 18.83
N SER A 9 1.88 25.84 18.28
CA SER A 9 1.71 25.55 16.84
C SER A 9 0.36 24.92 16.45
N GLY A 10 -0.51 24.61 17.42
CA GLY A 10 -1.80 23.93 17.17
C GLY A 10 -1.69 22.49 16.63
N ALA A 11 -0.47 21.96 16.47
CA ALA A 11 -0.19 20.66 15.85
C ALA A 11 -0.26 19.46 16.83
N LEU A 12 -0.75 19.68 18.06
CA LEU A 12 -0.84 18.68 19.12
C LEU A 12 -2.19 18.75 19.85
N ASP A 13 -3.30 18.76 19.12
CA ASP A 13 -4.57 18.37 19.73
C ASP A 13 -4.56 16.85 19.94
N VAL A 14 -4.00 16.41 21.06
CA VAL A 14 -3.88 14.98 21.46
C VAL A 14 -5.17 14.50 22.14
N ASN A 15 -6.29 15.20 21.95
CA ASN A 15 -7.52 14.88 22.64
C ASN A 15 -8.17 13.60 22.09
N VAL A 16 -7.91 12.48 22.76
CA VAL A 16 -8.44 11.15 22.42
C VAL A 16 -9.98 11.09 22.53
N LEU A 17 -10.62 12.04 23.24
CA LEU A 17 -12.08 12.14 23.31
C LEU A 17 -12.72 12.50 21.96
N ARG A 18 -11.94 13.02 21.00
CA ARG A 18 -12.38 13.27 19.62
C ARG A 18 -12.21 12.06 18.70
N CYS A 19 -11.72 10.93 19.22
CA CYS A 19 -11.56 9.71 18.45
C CYS A 19 -12.92 9.07 18.17
N PHE A 20 -13.17 8.79 16.90
CA PHE A 20 -14.45 8.28 16.44
C PHE A 20 -14.43 6.75 16.34
N LEU A 21 -15.21 6.05 17.17
CA LEU A 21 -15.53 4.64 16.99
C LEU A 21 -16.89 4.52 16.29
N ARG A 22 -16.99 3.74 15.21
CA ARG A 22 -18.29 3.46 14.60
C ARG A 22 -18.82 2.12 15.12
N ASP A 23 -19.90 2.19 15.91
CA ASP A 23 -20.65 1.02 16.38
C ASP A 23 -21.60 0.42 15.33
N LYS A 24 -21.86 1.16 14.23
CA LYS A 24 -22.77 0.73 13.16
C LYS A 24 -21.99 0.37 11.89
N ASN A 25 -22.03 -0.91 11.53
CA ASN A 25 -21.38 -1.47 10.36
C ASN A 25 -22.24 -1.36 9.09
N PHE A 26 -22.74 -0.17 8.77
CA PHE A 26 -23.52 0.07 7.55
C PHE A 26 -22.65 0.61 6.42
N CYS A 27 -22.89 0.08 5.21
CA CYS A 27 -22.24 0.52 3.99
C CYS A 27 -23.33 0.85 2.95
N PRO A 28 -23.18 1.92 2.14
CA PRO A 28 -22.02 2.82 2.10
C PRO A 28 -21.90 3.69 3.36
N SER A 29 -20.66 3.99 3.76
CA SER A 29 -20.36 4.83 4.92
C SER A 29 -19.96 6.23 4.44
N PRO A 30 -20.48 7.32 5.03
CA PRO A 30 -20.10 8.69 4.64
C PRO A 30 -18.65 9.05 5.03
N TYR A 31 -17.95 8.18 5.74
CA TYR A 31 -16.57 8.38 6.18
C TYR A 31 -15.53 7.64 5.32
N ILE A 32 -16.01 6.86 4.35
CA ILE A 32 -15.17 6.07 3.46
C ILE A 32 -15.57 6.44 2.03
N GLU A 33 -14.65 7.06 1.31
CA GLU A 33 -14.87 7.50 -0.05
C GLU A 33 -14.08 6.62 -1.03
N HIS A 34 -14.77 6.10 -2.04
CA HIS A 34 -14.18 5.34 -3.14
C HIS A 34 -14.20 6.19 -4.40
N ARG A 35 -13.03 6.52 -4.93
CA ARG A 35 -12.91 7.37 -6.13
C ARG A 35 -12.22 6.62 -7.25
N LEU A 36 -12.87 6.59 -8.42
CA LEU A 36 -12.37 5.98 -9.64
C LEU A 36 -11.59 7.01 -10.47
N TYR A 37 -10.44 6.58 -10.94
CA TYR A 37 -9.60 7.26 -11.92
C TYR A 37 -9.41 6.29 -13.08
N ALA A 38 -9.69 6.76 -14.29
CA ALA A 38 -9.45 6.02 -15.50
C ALA A 38 -8.57 6.85 -16.46
N PRO A 39 -7.70 6.20 -17.25
CA PRO A 39 -6.97 6.84 -18.33
C PRO A 39 -7.94 7.48 -19.31
N PHE A 40 -7.59 8.68 -19.78
CA PHE A 40 -8.41 9.43 -20.74
C PHE A 40 -8.55 8.63 -22.03
N LEU A 41 -9.79 8.40 -22.49
CA LEU A 41 -10.06 7.76 -23.78
C LEU A 41 -9.73 8.78 -24.88
N SER A 42 -8.64 8.57 -25.59
CA SER A 42 -8.27 9.27 -26.82
C SER A 42 -9.27 8.94 -27.93
N GLY A 43 -10.44 9.58 -27.92
CA GLY A 43 -11.45 9.34 -28.95
C GLY A 43 -12.72 10.17 -28.85
N PHE A 44 -13.06 10.68 -27.66
CA PHE A 44 -14.13 11.66 -27.51
C PHE A 44 -13.53 13.05 -27.29
N ALA A 45 -13.50 13.82 -28.37
CA ALA A 45 -13.14 15.23 -28.36
C ALA A 45 -14.17 16.01 -27.52
N PHE A 46 -13.86 16.26 -26.25
CA PHE A 46 -14.39 17.41 -25.51
C PHE A 46 -13.33 17.95 -24.55
N SER A 47 -12.76 19.07 -24.95
CA SER A 47 -11.98 20.05 -24.17
C SER A 47 -10.63 19.61 -23.61
N PHE A 48 -9.59 20.19 -24.21
CA PHE A 48 -8.26 20.33 -23.62
C PHE A 48 -8.34 20.91 -22.19
N ARG A 49 -8.26 20.04 -21.19
CA ARG A 49 -7.45 20.31 -20.01
C ARG A 49 -6.35 19.25 -20.01
N SER A 50 -5.09 19.69 -20.01
CA SER A 50 -3.86 18.87 -19.90
C SER A 50 -3.73 18.13 -18.55
N ASN A 51 -4.84 17.86 -17.89
CA ASN A 51 -4.97 17.08 -16.68
C ASN A 51 -6.34 16.39 -16.80
N GLY A 52 -6.38 15.06 -16.82
CA GLY A 52 -7.61 14.34 -16.45
C GLY A 52 -8.12 14.86 -15.09
N PRO A 53 -9.35 14.55 -14.64
CA PRO A 53 -9.81 15.07 -13.36
C PRO A 53 -8.84 14.61 -12.27
N ARG A 54 -7.95 15.51 -11.82
CA ARG A 54 -6.99 15.26 -10.72
C ARG A 54 -7.71 14.76 -9.47
N SER A 55 -9.01 15.01 -9.40
CA SER A 55 -9.92 14.61 -8.35
C SER A 55 -10.53 13.21 -8.52
N GLY A 56 -10.53 12.54 -9.68
CA GLY A 56 -11.27 11.27 -9.87
C GLY A 56 -12.79 11.42 -9.73
N LEU A 57 -13.57 10.38 -10.00
CA LEU A 57 -15.03 10.39 -9.84
C LEU A 57 -15.46 9.51 -8.65
N PRO A 58 -16.27 10.02 -7.71
CA PRO A 58 -16.78 9.20 -6.62
C PRO A 58 -17.68 8.08 -7.15
N LEU A 59 -17.44 6.86 -6.70
CA LEU A 59 -18.26 5.69 -7.03
C LEU A 59 -19.46 5.61 -6.09
N ASN A 60 -20.61 5.29 -6.66
CA ASN A 60 -21.82 4.99 -5.90
C ASN A 60 -22.36 3.63 -6.35
N ILE A 61 -22.30 2.63 -5.46
CA ILE A 61 -22.76 1.26 -5.75
C ILE A 61 -24.27 1.18 -6.03
N HIS A 62 -25.06 2.16 -5.57
CA HIS A 62 -26.49 2.26 -5.86
C HIS A 62 -26.79 3.02 -7.15
N ASN A 63 -25.79 3.69 -7.74
CA ASN A 63 -25.92 4.40 -9.01
C ASN A 63 -24.82 3.95 -9.98
N PRO A 64 -25.07 2.88 -10.76
CA PRO A 64 -24.05 2.30 -11.63
C PRO A 64 -23.57 3.23 -12.75
N LEU A 65 -24.31 4.29 -13.07
CA LEU A 65 -23.86 5.33 -14.00
C LEU A 65 -22.56 5.99 -13.55
N THR A 66 -22.24 6.01 -12.25
CA THR A 66 -20.96 6.52 -11.75
C THR A 66 -19.78 5.70 -12.25
N LEU A 67 -19.93 4.39 -12.46
CA LEU A 67 -18.89 3.53 -13.00
C LEU A 67 -18.58 3.89 -14.47
N TYR A 68 -19.64 4.00 -15.29
CA TYR A 68 -19.53 4.34 -16.71
C TYR A 68 -19.01 5.78 -16.92
N LYS A 69 -19.58 6.77 -16.19
CA LYS A 69 -19.12 8.17 -16.26
C LYS A 69 -17.68 8.34 -15.79
N GLY A 70 -17.21 7.47 -14.90
CA GLY A 70 -15.82 7.48 -14.42
C GLY A 70 -14.82 6.88 -15.40
N GLY A 71 -15.27 6.39 -16.57
CA GLY A 71 -14.40 5.82 -17.60
C GLY A 71 -13.91 4.41 -17.29
N PHE A 72 -14.61 3.68 -16.40
CA PHE A 72 -14.28 2.30 -16.11
C PHE A 72 -14.34 1.42 -17.36
N SER A 73 -13.34 0.56 -17.53
CA SER A 73 -13.34 -0.48 -18.56
C SER A 73 -13.04 -1.84 -17.93
N LYS A 74 -13.92 -2.82 -18.16
CA LYS A 74 -13.71 -4.20 -17.72
C LYS A 74 -12.53 -4.91 -18.39
N GLN A 75 -12.02 -4.37 -19.51
CA GLN A 75 -10.88 -4.92 -20.22
C GLN A 75 -9.55 -4.57 -19.55
N ARG A 76 -9.50 -3.41 -18.88
CA ARG A 76 -8.33 -2.91 -18.13
C ARG A 76 -8.15 -3.67 -16.81
N GLU A 77 -6.90 -3.78 -16.37
CA GLU A 77 -6.62 -4.18 -15.00
C GLU A 77 -7.13 -3.12 -14.02
N THR A 78 -7.48 -3.55 -12.81
CA THR A 78 -8.02 -2.67 -11.77
C THR A 78 -7.16 -2.75 -10.52
N VAL A 79 -6.82 -1.61 -9.95
CA VAL A 79 -6.09 -1.54 -8.69
C VAL A 79 -6.85 -0.72 -7.65
N PHE A 80 -7.01 -1.30 -6.46
CA PHE A 80 -7.42 -0.57 -5.27
C PHE A 80 -6.18 -0.04 -4.56
N ILE A 81 -6.18 1.23 -4.17
CA ILE A 81 -5.11 1.85 -3.37
C ILE A 81 -5.70 2.27 -2.03
N VAL A 82 -5.23 1.64 -0.95
CA VAL A 82 -5.73 1.86 0.41
C VAL A 82 -4.63 2.45 1.30
N HIS A 83 -4.86 3.65 1.82
CA HIS A 83 -3.90 4.34 2.67
C HIS A 83 -3.87 3.79 4.11
N GLY A 84 -2.84 4.19 4.87
CA GLY A 84 -2.62 3.80 6.26
C GLY A 84 -3.18 4.75 7.31
N PHE A 85 -2.67 4.61 8.54
CA PHE A 85 -2.98 5.50 9.65
C PHE A 85 -2.49 6.92 9.39
N ASN A 86 -3.31 7.92 9.72
CA ASN A 86 -3.04 9.34 9.54
C ASN A 86 -2.64 9.71 8.09
N GLY A 87 -3.22 9.00 7.12
CA GLY A 87 -3.06 9.26 5.69
C GLY A 87 -4.36 9.68 5.01
N THR A 88 -4.27 9.98 3.72
CA THR A 88 -5.40 10.31 2.84
C THR A 88 -5.06 9.94 1.39
N ALA A 89 -6.07 9.66 0.56
CA ALA A 89 -5.86 9.29 -0.84
C ALA A 89 -5.15 10.38 -1.66
N ILE A 90 -5.17 11.64 -1.19
CA ILE A 90 -4.50 12.78 -1.83
C ILE A 90 -3.08 13.02 -1.30
N ASP A 91 -2.53 12.16 -0.45
CA ASP A 91 -1.13 12.26 -0.06
C ASP A 91 -0.23 12.11 -1.29
N MET A 92 0.81 12.95 -1.40
CA MET A 92 1.65 13.02 -2.60
C MET A 92 2.26 11.67 -3.00
N HIS A 93 2.68 10.86 -2.02
CA HIS A 93 3.24 9.54 -2.28
C HIS A 93 2.19 8.53 -2.81
N LEU A 94 0.92 8.65 -2.42
CA LEU A 94 -0.18 7.83 -2.97
C LEU A 94 -0.64 8.32 -4.34
N GLN A 95 -0.63 9.64 -4.57
CA GLN A 95 -0.87 10.20 -5.90
C GLN A 95 0.19 9.72 -6.90
N PHE A 96 1.47 9.67 -6.50
CA PHE A 96 2.53 9.13 -7.34
C PHE A 96 2.29 7.66 -7.70
N LEU A 97 1.85 6.83 -6.74
CA LEU A 97 1.47 5.44 -7.01
C LEU A 97 0.25 5.34 -7.94
N ARG A 98 -0.79 6.15 -7.71
CA ARG A 98 -1.97 6.24 -8.59
C ARG A 98 -1.54 6.56 -10.02
N ASP A 99 -0.71 7.58 -10.19
CA ASP A 99 -0.28 8.07 -11.50
C ASP A 99 0.60 7.04 -12.21
N ALA A 100 1.43 6.29 -11.47
CA ALA A 100 2.17 5.14 -12.01
C ALA A 100 1.24 4.07 -12.59
N TYR A 101 0.15 3.72 -11.90
CA TYR A 101 -0.84 2.78 -12.43
C TYR A 101 -1.66 3.36 -13.60
N LEU A 102 -2.03 4.63 -13.55
CA LEU A 102 -2.74 5.30 -14.65
C LEU A 102 -1.89 5.36 -15.92
N SER A 103 -0.57 5.52 -15.80
CA SER A 103 0.35 5.48 -16.94
C SER A 103 0.38 4.12 -17.66
N ARG A 104 -0.09 3.06 -16.99
CA ARG A 104 -0.23 1.70 -17.51
C ARG A 104 -1.65 1.31 -17.87
N GLU A 105 -2.50 2.32 -18.01
CA GLU A 105 -3.90 2.16 -18.39
C GLU A 105 -4.78 1.35 -17.40
N TYR A 106 -4.45 1.35 -16.10
CA TYR A 106 -5.29 0.69 -15.09
C TYR A 106 -6.55 1.51 -14.78
N ASN A 107 -7.64 0.84 -14.41
CA ASN A 107 -8.66 1.48 -13.57
C ASN A 107 -8.08 1.61 -12.15
N VAL A 108 -7.96 2.82 -11.62
CA VAL A 108 -7.43 3.04 -10.27
C VAL A 108 -8.55 3.48 -9.35
N ILE A 109 -8.72 2.79 -8.23
CA ILE A 109 -9.73 3.10 -7.20
C ILE A 109 -9.02 3.42 -5.91
N THR A 110 -9.07 4.68 -5.49
CA THR A 110 -8.53 5.08 -4.19
C THR A 110 -9.59 4.90 -3.11
N VAL A 111 -9.18 4.40 -1.95
CA VAL A 111 -10.02 4.27 -0.76
C VAL A 111 -9.58 5.29 0.28
N ASP A 112 -10.32 6.38 0.40
CA ASP A 112 -10.08 7.41 1.42
C ASP A 112 -10.95 7.16 2.64
N TRP A 113 -10.30 6.84 3.76
CA TRP A 113 -10.91 6.63 5.07
C TRP A 113 -10.24 7.53 6.12
N ARG A 114 -9.71 8.68 5.69
CA ARG A 114 -9.06 9.70 6.53
C ARG A 114 -9.86 10.07 7.79
N PRO A 115 -11.20 10.26 7.75
CA PRO A 115 -11.95 10.60 8.97
C PRO A 115 -11.83 9.55 10.09
N LEU A 116 -11.56 8.29 9.74
CA LEU A 116 -11.47 7.16 10.67
C LEU A 116 -10.04 6.85 11.13
N THR A 117 -9.04 7.57 10.60
CA THR A 117 -7.61 7.27 10.76
C THR A 117 -6.77 8.39 11.36
N ARG A 118 -7.41 9.45 11.88
CA ARG A 118 -6.70 10.64 12.34
C ARG A 118 -5.81 10.33 13.54
N TYR A 119 -4.62 10.92 13.56
CA TYR A 119 -3.83 11.00 14.79
C TYR A 119 -4.58 11.79 15.87
N PRO A 120 -4.54 11.40 17.16
CA PRO A 120 -3.80 10.28 17.77
C PRO A 120 -4.58 8.94 17.87
N CYS A 121 -5.67 8.77 17.11
CA CYS A 121 -6.71 7.76 17.34
C CYS A 121 -6.38 6.33 16.87
N TYR A 122 -5.14 5.86 17.05
CA TYR A 122 -4.66 4.59 16.46
C TYR A 122 -5.52 3.37 16.81
N LEU A 123 -5.91 3.21 18.09
CA LEU A 123 -6.75 2.08 18.52
C LEU A 123 -8.13 2.08 17.85
N HIS A 124 -8.72 3.26 17.68
CA HIS A 124 -10.00 3.42 16.99
C HIS A 124 -9.84 3.11 15.50
N SER A 125 -8.75 3.58 14.88
CA SER A 125 -8.41 3.27 13.49
C SER A 125 -8.26 1.78 13.26
N LEU A 126 -7.62 1.05 14.19
CA LEU A 126 -7.54 -0.41 14.13
C LEU A 126 -8.92 -1.07 14.09
N ILE A 127 -9.88 -0.58 14.85
CA ILE A 127 -11.24 -1.13 14.86
C ILE A 127 -11.99 -0.75 13.57
N ASN A 128 -11.86 0.50 13.14
CA ASN A 128 -12.49 1.03 11.91
C ASN A 128 -11.96 0.40 10.61
N THR A 129 -10.81 -0.30 10.64
CA THR A 129 -10.33 -1.07 9.49
C THR A 129 -11.36 -2.11 9.02
N ARG A 130 -12.13 -2.71 9.95
CA ARG A 130 -13.19 -3.70 9.63
C ARG A 130 -14.29 -3.08 8.78
N LEU A 131 -14.80 -1.92 9.21
CA LEU A 131 -15.81 -1.17 8.47
C LEU A 131 -15.30 -0.77 7.08
N THR A 132 -14.04 -0.32 7.01
CA THR A 132 -13.40 0.07 5.75
C THR A 132 -13.29 -1.11 4.79
N ALA A 133 -12.89 -2.27 5.30
CA ALA A 133 -12.82 -3.50 4.52
C ALA A 133 -14.21 -3.96 4.03
N GLN A 134 -15.22 -3.94 4.90
CA GLN A 134 -16.60 -4.30 4.54
C GLN A 134 -17.16 -3.41 3.43
N CYS A 135 -17.03 -2.08 3.54
CA CYS A 135 -17.55 -1.17 2.52
C CYS A 135 -16.76 -1.27 1.21
N THR A 136 -15.44 -1.50 1.30
CA THR A 136 -14.61 -1.70 0.10
C THR A 136 -14.91 -3.04 -0.59
N ALA A 137 -15.28 -4.08 0.17
CA ALA A 137 -15.74 -5.35 -0.41
C ALA A 137 -17.03 -5.21 -1.22
N GLN A 138 -17.93 -4.28 -0.84
CA GLN A 138 -19.10 -3.98 -1.66
C GLN A 138 -18.71 -3.33 -2.99
N VAL A 139 -17.74 -2.41 -2.99
CA VAL A 139 -17.21 -1.82 -4.24
C VAL A 139 -16.51 -2.88 -5.09
N TYR A 140 -15.67 -3.74 -4.49
CA TYR A 140 -15.05 -4.86 -5.19
C TYR A 140 -16.11 -5.76 -5.85
N SER A 141 -17.14 -6.13 -5.10
CA SER A 141 -18.24 -6.98 -5.59
C SER A 141 -19.00 -6.29 -6.72
N PHE A 142 -19.27 -5.00 -6.57
CA PHE A 142 -19.88 -4.16 -7.60
C PHE A 142 -19.08 -4.18 -8.91
N LEU A 143 -17.74 -4.02 -8.87
CA LEU A 143 -16.92 -4.11 -10.08
C LEU A 143 -16.99 -5.49 -10.74
N THR A 144 -16.91 -6.57 -9.95
CA THR A 144 -17.00 -7.93 -10.48
C THR A 144 -18.37 -8.24 -11.08
N HIS A 145 -19.44 -7.69 -10.49
CA HIS A 145 -20.79 -7.78 -11.02
C HIS A 145 -20.92 -7.11 -12.40
N TYR A 146 -20.23 -5.99 -12.61
CA TYR A 146 -20.17 -5.30 -13.91
C TYR A 146 -19.08 -5.82 -14.86
N GLY A 147 -18.53 -7.01 -14.59
CA GLY A 147 -17.70 -7.76 -15.53
C GLY A 147 -16.19 -7.62 -15.34
N ALA A 148 -15.72 -6.98 -14.26
CA ALA A 148 -14.31 -7.06 -13.89
C ALA A 148 -13.93 -8.49 -13.49
N SER A 149 -12.94 -9.09 -14.14
CA SER A 149 -12.40 -10.39 -13.72
C SER A 149 -11.59 -10.22 -12.44
N ARG A 150 -11.82 -11.08 -11.44
CA ARG A 150 -11.10 -11.04 -10.15
C ARG A 150 -9.58 -11.16 -10.36
N GLU A 151 -9.16 -11.92 -11.37
CA GLU A 151 -7.75 -12.17 -11.72
C GLU A 151 -7.02 -10.89 -12.15
N LYS A 152 -7.77 -9.90 -12.65
CA LYS A 152 -7.28 -8.58 -13.05
C LYS A 152 -7.44 -7.51 -11.96
N ILE A 153 -7.84 -7.88 -10.74
CA ILE A 153 -7.99 -6.95 -9.63
C ILE A 153 -6.87 -7.15 -8.61
N THR A 154 -6.17 -6.06 -8.30
CA THR A 154 -5.12 -6.01 -7.28
C THR A 154 -5.52 -5.05 -6.15
N CYS A 155 -5.41 -5.47 -4.89
CA CYS A 155 -5.52 -4.56 -3.75
C CYS A 155 -4.13 -4.19 -3.23
N VAL A 156 -3.77 -2.92 -3.35
CA VAL A 156 -2.52 -2.37 -2.82
C VAL A 156 -2.84 -1.60 -1.55
N GLY A 157 -2.29 -2.05 -0.43
CA GLY A 157 -2.56 -1.44 0.87
C GLY A 157 -1.28 -1.07 1.58
N HIS A 158 -1.19 0.16 2.07
CA HIS A 158 -0.05 0.62 2.90
C HIS A 158 -0.39 0.60 4.37
N SER A 159 0.54 0.12 5.21
CA SER A 159 0.39 0.15 6.67
C SER A 159 -0.90 -0.55 7.12
N LEU A 160 -1.83 0.14 7.79
CA LEU A 160 -3.17 -0.38 8.11
C LEU A 160 -3.98 -0.78 6.86
N GLY A 161 -3.75 -0.11 5.73
CA GLY A 161 -4.36 -0.42 4.44
C GLY A 161 -4.02 -1.82 3.94
N ALA A 162 -2.83 -2.36 4.23
CA ALA A 162 -2.46 -3.73 3.87
C ALA A 162 -3.39 -4.75 4.55
N HIS A 163 -3.72 -4.51 5.82
CA HIS A 163 -4.66 -5.35 6.56
C HIS A 163 -6.09 -5.14 6.10
N ILE A 164 -6.48 -3.92 5.72
CA ILE A 164 -7.78 -3.68 5.08
C ILE A 164 -7.90 -4.50 3.80
N CYS A 165 -6.86 -4.51 2.95
CA CYS A 165 -6.83 -5.37 1.77
C CYS A 165 -7.05 -6.85 2.12
N GLY A 166 -6.37 -7.38 3.14
CA GLY A 166 -6.64 -8.75 3.62
C GLY A 166 -8.09 -8.94 4.07
N MET A 167 -8.60 -8.04 4.90
CA MET A 167 -9.95 -8.12 5.47
C MET A 167 -11.08 -7.99 4.44
N ILE A 168 -10.87 -7.34 3.29
CA ILE A 168 -11.86 -7.28 2.20
C ILE A 168 -12.31 -8.70 1.83
N SER A 169 -11.37 -9.64 1.78
CA SER A 169 -11.62 -11.05 1.46
C SER A 169 -12.48 -11.79 2.49
N ASN A 170 -12.68 -11.25 3.70
CA ASN A 170 -13.61 -11.83 4.68
C ASN A 170 -15.08 -11.52 4.37
N HIS A 171 -15.32 -10.58 3.46
CA HIS A 171 -16.65 -10.13 3.07
C HIS A 171 -17.01 -10.51 1.62
N LEU A 172 -16.17 -11.31 0.96
CA LEU A 172 -16.40 -11.78 -0.41
C LEU A 172 -16.71 -13.27 -0.42
N THR A 173 -17.58 -13.70 -1.33
CA THR A 173 -17.88 -15.12 -1.59
C THR A 173 -16.69 -15.86 -2.19
N LYS A 174 -15.90 -15.17 -3.01
CA LYS A 174 -14.62 -15.63 -3.54
C LYS A 174 -13.50 -14.69 -3.10
N LYS A 175 -12.41 -15.26 -2.61
CA LYS A 175 -11.21 -14.50 -2.20
C LYS A 175 -10.64 -13.70 -3.37
N GLN A 176 -10.00 -12.58 -3.03
CA GLN A 176 -9.30 -11.74 -3.99
C GLN A 176 -8.21 -12.53 -4.73
N TYR A 177 -7.82 -12.05 -5.91
CA TYR A 177 -6.74 -12.69 -6.65
C TYR A 177 -5.36 -12.20 -6.19
N ARG A 178 -5.13 -10.87 -6.19
CA ARG A 178 -3.83 -10.30 -5.85
C ARG A 178 -3.93 -9.24 -4.74
N ILE A 179 -3.06 -9.34 -3.74
CA ILE A 179 -2.83 -8.31 -2.72
C ILE A 179 -1.35 -7.93 -2.72
N ILE A 180 -1.07 -6.64 -2.65
CA ILE A 180 0.28 -6.10 -2.42
C ILE A 180 0.25 -5.29 -1.12
N GLY A 181 0.89 -5.84 -0.07
CA GLY A 181 1.07 -5.18 1.21
C GLY A 181 2.32 -4.31 1.22
N LEU A 182 2.15 -3.01 1.43
CA LEU A 182 3.26 -2.06 1.52
C LEU A 182 3.52 -1.76 2.99
N ASP A 183 4.60 -2.35 3.51
CA ASP A 183 5.06 -2.27 4.88
C ASP A 183 3.91 -2.39 5.91
N PRO A 184 3.23 -3.55 5.98
CA PRO A 184 2.00 -3.72 6.77
C PRO A 184 2.23 -3.37 8.25
N ALA A 185 1.28 -2.71 8.89
CA ALA A 185 1.47 -2.14 10.22
C ALA A 185 1.66 -3.20 11.32
N ARG A 186 2.64 -2.98 12.19
CA ARG A 186 2.93 -3.85 13.33
C ARG A 186 2.10 -3.58 14.59
N PRO A 187 2.02 -2.33 15.10
CA PRO A 187 1.58 -2.09 16.47
C PRO A 187 0.17 -2.65 16.75
N LEU A 188 0.05 -3.46 17.80
CA LEU A 188 -1.21 -4.09 18.23
C LEU A 188 -1.86 -5.04 17.19
N ILE A 189 -1.20 -5.36 16.08
CA ILE A 189 -1.69 -6.29 15.05
C ILE A 189 -0.98 -7.65 15.17
N GLU A 190 0.35 -7.68 15.19
CA GLU A 190 1.11 -8.95 15.33
C GLU A 190 0.72 -9.74 16.59
N ARG A 191 0.33 -9.03 17.67
CA ARG A 191 -0.12 -9.65 18.93
C ARG A 191 -1.50 -10.30 18.84
N LYS A 192 -2.26 -10.08 17.75
CA LYS A 192 -3.61 -10.65 17.60
C LYS A 192 -3.51 -12.09 17.07
N LYS A 193 -4.07 -13.02 17.83
CA LYS A 193 -4.12 -14.45 17.45
C LYS A 193 -5.00 -14.75 16.22
N SER A 194 -5.91 -13.86 15.84
CA SER A 194 -6.85 -14.12 14.75
C SER A 194 -6.35 -13.57 13.42
N ASN A 195 -6.18 -14.46 12.44
CA ASN A 195 -5.85 -14.11 11.06
C ASN A 195 -6.93 -13.25 10.38
N ARG A 196 -8.15 -13.18 10.93
CA ARG A 196 -9.24 -12.37 10.37
C ARG A 196 -9.05 -10.85 10.53
N PHE A 197 -8.10 -10.40 11.34
CA PHE A 197 -7.87 -8.98 11.62
C PHE A 197 -6.50 -8.47 11.15
N ARG A 198 -5.81 -9.26 10.35
CA ARG A 198 -4.51 -8.94 9.78
C ARG A 198 -4.43 -9.50 8.36
N LEU A 199 -3.36 -9.17 7.67
CA LEU A 199 -3.07 -9.77 6.36
C LEU A 199 -2.52 -11.18 6.61
N SER A 200 -3.05 -12.16 5.89
CA SER A 200 -2.68 -13.57 5.99
C SER A 200 -2.59 -14.20 4.61
N HIS A 201 -1.85 -15.31 4.48
CA HIS A 201 -1.65 -16.04 3.22
C HIS A 201 -2.96 -16.46 2.54
N ASP A 202 -4.01 -16.71 3.31
CA ASP A 202 -5.32 -17.18 2.81
C ASP A 202 -6.22 -16.07 2.25
N ASP A 203 -5.78 -14.80 2.33
CA ASP A 203 -6.62 -13.67 1.92
C ASP A 203 -6.68 -13.51 0.40
N ALA A 204 -5.72 -14.02 -0.37
CA ALA A 204 -5.73 -13.97 -1.83
C ALA A 204 -4.87 -15.06 -2.47
N SER A 205 -5.06 -15.30 -3.77
CA SER A 205 -4.26 -16.28 -4.52
C SER A 205 -2.77 -15.89 -4.62
N VAL A 206 -2.50 -14.58 -4.67
CA VAL A 206 -1.16 -14.01 -4.79
C VAL A 206 -1.04 -12.88 -3.77
N ILE A 207 -0.09 -13.00 -2.84
CA ILE A 207 0.17 -11.97 -1.83
C ILE A 207 1.63 -11.62 -1.89
N GLN A 208 1.91 -10.36 -2.18
CA GLN A 208 3.26 -9.81 -2.16
C GLN A 208 3.38 -8.81 -1.02
N VAL A 209 4.48 -8.84 -0.27
CA VAL A 209 4.71 -7.87 0.81
C VAL A 209 6.05 -7.19 0.61
N LEU A 210 6.07 -5.86 0.65
CA LEU A 210 7.27 -5.05 0.64
C LEU A 210 7.55 -4.57 2.05
N HIS A 211 8.62 -5.06 2.66
CA HIS A 211 9.11 -4.59 3.95
C HIS A 211 10.14 -3.49 3.73
N THR A 212 9.91 -2.35 4.37
CA THR A 212 10.84 -1.20 4.35
C THR A 212 11.11 -0.65 5.74
N ASN A 213 10.23 -0.93 6.72
CA ASN A 213 10.40 -0.59 8.12
C ASN A 213 10.02 -1.73 9.09
N ALA A 214 10.33 -2.98 8.70
CA ALA A 214 10.08 -4.17 9.50
C ALA A 214 10.72 -4.09 10.89
N GLY A 215 9.93 -4.44 11.90
CA GLY A 215 10.32 -4.42 13.31
C GLY A 215 10.23 -3.05 13.98
N TYR A 216 9.81 -2.02 13.25
CA TYR A 216 9.49 -0.71 13.80
C TYR A 216 8.00 -0.41 13.59
N LEU A 217 7.64 0.35 12.56
CA LEU A 217 6.24 0.59 12.20
C LEU A 217 5.65 -0.57 11.38
N GLY A 218 6.47 -1.23 10.58
CA GLY A 218 6.10 -2.40 9.77
C GLY A 218 6.29 -3.72 10.51
N GLN A 219 5.49 -4.72 10.16
CA GLN A 219 5.56 -6.08 10.71
C GLN A 219 6.84 -6.80 10.25
N GLU A 220 7.35 -7.70 11.10
CA GLU A 220 8.48 -8.58 10.78
C GLU A 220 8.00 -9.88 10.11
N ASP A 221 6.75 -10.27 10.36
CA ASP A 221 6.17 -11.49 9.82
C ASP A 221 6.08 -11.47 8.28
N ASN A 222 6.57 -12.53 7.66
CA ASN A 222 6.47 -12.79 6.22
C ASN A 222 5.03 -13.23 5.86
N THR A 223 4.06 -12.32 5.92
CA THR A 223 2.64 -12.66 5.67
C THR A 223 2.29 -12.80 4.18
N GLY A 224 3.25 -12.61 3.28
CA GLY A 224 3.08 -12.76 1.84
C GLY A 224 3.52 -14.11 1.31
N HIS A 225 2.93 -14.56 0.20
CA HIS A 225 3.47 -15.64 -0.61
C HIS A 225 4.89 -15.30 -1.08
N LEU A 226 5.12 -14.04 -1.46
CA LEU A 226 6.40 -13.47 -1.80
C LEU A 226 6.66 -12.22 -0.97
N ASN A 227 7.82 -12.17 -0.32
CA ASN A 227 8.19 -11.07 0.58
C ASN A 227 9.47 -10.42 0.07
N TYR A 228 9.51 -9.09 0.07
CA TYR A 228 10.64 -8.30 -0.36
C TYR A 228 11.20 -7.51 0.82
N CYS A 229 12.45 -7.75 1.18
CA CYS A 229 13.20 -6.94 2.12
C CYS A 229 13.98 -5.90 1.34
N VAL A 230 13.37 -4.74 1.10
CA VAL A 230 13.97 -3.69 0.28
C VAL A 230 15.06 -2.97 1.06
N ASN A 231 16.29 -2.97 0.52
CA ASN A 231 17.46 -2.38 1.15
C ASN A 231 17.67 -2.89 2.59
N GLY A 232 17.48 -4.19 2.82
CA GLY A 232 17.50 -4.82 4.16
C GLY A 232 16.16 -4.82 4.88
N GLY A 233 15.22 -3.96 4.48
CA GLY A 233 13.81 -4.02 4.89
C GLY A 233 13.46 -3.42 6.26
N ARG A 234 14.44 -2.86 6.99
CA ARG A 234 14.22 -2.28 8.34
C ARG A 234 14.37 -0.77 8.42
N VAL A 235 15.45 -0.22 7.89
CA VAL A 235 15.68 1.23 7.85
C VAL A 235 16.23 1.57 6.48
N GLN A 236 15.57 2.48 5.78
CA GLN A 236 15.92 2.79 4.40
C GLN A 236 17.11 3.76 4.35
N PRO A 237 18.08 3.53 3.43
CA PRO A 237 19.33 4.30 3.38
C PRO A 237 19.13 5.78 3.03
N PHE A 238 18.01 6.12 2.40
CA PHE A 238 17.68 7.50 1.99
C PHE A 238 17.03 8.32 3.12
N CYS A 239 16.65 7.69 4.24
CA CYS A 239 15.95 8.35 5.32
C CYS A 239 16.91 8.98 6.33
N LYS A 240 16.84 10.31 6.46
CA LYS A 240 17.72 11.11 7.33
C LYS A 240 16.99 11.67 8.55
N GLY A 241 17.76 12.17 9.52
CA GLY A 241 17.26 12.82 10.73
C GLY A 241 17.15 11.89 11.94
N ASN A 242 16.36 12.33 12.93
CA ASN A 242 16.17 11.58 14.18
C ASN A 242 15.48 10.21 13.94
N PRO A 243 15.55 9.26 14.88
CA PRO A 243 14.98 7.92 14.71
C PRO A 243 13.52 7.91 14.28
N ILE A 244 12.68 8.78 14.84
CA ILE A 244 11.25 8.87 14.51
C ILE A 244 11.04 9.27 13.04
N ARG A 245 11.76 10.31 12.57
CA ARG A 245 11.72 10.75 11.16
C ARG A 245 12.20 9.63 10.24
N ARG A 246 13.27 8.92 10.62
CA ARG A 246 13.82 7.79 9.83
C ARG A 246 12.84 6.63 9.71
N TYR A 247 12.18 6.24 10.80
CA TYR A 247 11.19 5.16 10.76
C TYR A 247 9.95 5.54 9.93
N ARG A 248 9.43 6.76 10.11
CA ARG A 248 8.32 7.26 9.28
C ARG A 248 8.68 7.31 7.80
N CYS A 249 9.81 7.89 7.45
CA CYS A 249 10.30 7.91 6.07
C CYS A 249 10.45 6.49 5.50
N SER A 250 11.06 5.57 6.26
CA SER A 250 11.26 4.19 5.85
C SER A 250 9.93 3.48 5.61
N HIS A 251 8.92 3.76 6.44
CA HIS A 251 7.57 3.19 6.33
C HIS A 251 6.84 3.64 5.06
N PHE A 252 6.94 4.92 4.67
CA PHE A 252 6.30 5.45 3.46
C PHE A 252 7.04 5.09 2.16
N LEU A 253 8.35 4.82 2.21
CA LEU A 253 9.14 4.51 1.01
C LEU A 253 8.67 3.26 0.25
N SER A 254 8.01 2.31 0.92
CA SER A 254 7.40 1.13 0.27
C SER A 254 6.46 1.53 -0.88
N ILE A 255 5.71 2.62 -0.74
CA ILE A 255 4.81 3.17 -1.75
C ILE A 255 5.59 3.68 -2.96
N CYS A 256 6.65 4.44 -2.70
CA CYS A 256 7.49 5.01 -3.75
C CYS A 256 8.26 3.93 -4.53
N TYR A 257 8.72 2.87 -3.85
CA TYR A 257 9.35 1.74 -4.51
C TYR A 257 8.39 0.98 -5.42
N LEU A 258 7.17 0.68 -4.96
CA LEU A 258 6.16 0.07 -5.81
C LEU A 258 5.82 0.99 -6.99
N ALA A 259 5.59 2.28 -6.76
CA ALA A 259 5.26 3.22 -7.83
C ALA A 259 6.36 3.28 -8.91
N THR A 260 7.62 3.30 -8.48
CA THR A 260 8.77 3.30 -9.41
C THR A 260 8.85 1.99 -10.20
N ALA A 261 8.66 0.85 -9.54
CA ALA A 261 8.66 -0.46 -10.19
C ALA A 261 7.52 -0.56 -11.22
N THR A 262 6.31 -0.14 -10.83
CA THR A 262 5.13 -0.11 -11.70
C THR A 262 5.37 0.79 -12.91
N MET A 263 5.83 2.03 -12.71
CA MET A 263 6.00 3.00 -13.79
C MET A 263 7.11 2.62 -14.78
N LYS A 264 8.23 2.09 -14.31
CA LYS A 264 9.40 1.81 -15.15
C LYS A 264 9.39 0.42 -15.78
N HIS A 265 8.57 -0.51 -15.27
CA HIS A 265 8.61 -1.93 -15.65
C HIS A 265 10.03 -2.53 -15.51
N THR A 266 10.78 -2.09 -14.50
CA THR A 266 12.17 -2.51 -14.31
C THR A 266 12.28 -3.65 -13.35
N LYS A 267 13.26 -4.52 -13.59
CA LYS A 267 13.72 -5.48 -12.63
C LYS A 267 14.72 -4.84 -11.66
N PHE A 268 14.82 -5.42 -10.48
CA PHE A 268 15.76 -5.02 -9.44
C PHE A 268 16.65 -6.20 -9.08
N MET A 269 17.91 -5.91 -8.78
CA MET A 269 18.85 -6.92 -8.32
C MET A 269 18.49 -7.35 -6.91
N GLY A 270 18.51 -8.66 -6.66
CA GLY A 270 18.26 -9.20 -5.34
C GLY A 270 18.90 -10.57 -5.15
N VAL A 271 18.84 -11.03 -3.90
CA VAL A 271 19.26 -12.36 -3.48
C VAL A 271 18.18 -12.98 -2.59
N PRO A 272 18.00 -14.30 -2.60
CA PRO A 272 17.16 -14.98 -1.61
C PRO A 272 17.64 -14.66 -0.19
N CYS A 273 16.71 -14.35 0.72
CA CYS A 273 17.02 -14.18 2.14
C CYS A 273 15.97 -14.91 3.02
N PRO A 274 16.13 -16.23 3.22
CA PRO A 274 15.12 -17.06 3.89
C PRO A 274 14.90 -16.68 5.36
N ASN A 275 15.90 -16.05 5.99
CA ASN A 275 15.81 -15.57 7.37
C ASN A 275 15.09 -14.22 7.51
N GLY A 276 14.53 -13.69 6.43
CA GLY A 276 13.79 -12.44 6.42
C GLY A 276 14.66 -11.18 6.40
N CYS A 277 14.06 -10.07 6.83
CA CYS A 277 14.66 -8.75 6.72
C CYS A 277 15.75 -8.52 7.76
N VAL A 278 16.90 -8.01 7.32
CA VAL A 278 18.08 -7.79 8.16
C VAL A 278 18.35 -6.30 8.37
N ASN A 279 18.90 -5.96 9.53
CA ASN A 279 19.35 -4.59 9.75
C ASN A 279 20.68 -4.38 9.03
N LEU A 280 20.67 -3.63 7.93
CA LEU A 280 21.89 -3.26 7.23
C LEU A 280 22.45 -1.97 7.82
N SER A 281 23.77 -1.94 8.06
CA SER A 281 24.48 -0.75 8.52
C SER A 281 25.27 -0.10 7.37
N GLY A 282 25.35 1.24 7.40
CA GLY A 282 26.09 2.01 6.39
C GLY A 282 25.40 2.03 5.02
N PRO A 283 26.16 2.15 3.90
CA PRO A 283 25.59 2.24 2.55
C PRO A 283 25.14 0.89 1.97
N LYS A 284 25.20 -0.20 2.76
CA LYS A 284 24.87 -1.55 2.29
C LYS A 284 23.36 -1.66 2.03
N ARG A 285 23.01 -2.23 0.87
CA ARG A 285 21.61 -2.45 0.44
C ARG A 285 21.24 -3.94 0.30
N LEU A 286 22.25 -4.81 0.26
CA LEU A 286 22.08 -6.26 0.28
C LEU A 286 22.78 -6.88 1.50
N PRO A 287 22.27 -8.02 2.01
CA PRO A 287 22.91 -8.80 3.07
C PRO A 287 24.17 -9.50 2.57
N VAL A 288 25.26 -8.74 2.38
CA VAL A 288 26.57 -9.32 2.11
C VAL A 288 27.23 -9.61 3.45
N ASN A 289 27.15 -10.86 3.89
CA ASN A 289 27.89 -11.30 5.08
C ASN A 289 29.38 -11.35 4.72
N GLY A 290 30.27 -10.78 5.53
CA GLY A 290 31.73 -10.82 5.29
C GLY A 290 32.33 -12.23 5.33
N LYS A 291 31.53 -13.25 5.63
CA LYS A 291 31.86 -14.67 5.59
C LYS A 291 31.48 -15.36 4.28
N VAL A 292 30.69 -14.72 3.42
CA VAL A 292 30.26 -15.29 2.13
C VAL A 292 31.33 -14.97 1.09
N ASN A 293 31.80 -16.00 0.38
CA ASN A 293 32.76 -15.82 -0.70
C ASN A 293 32.16 -14.89 -1.78
N PRO A 294 32.87 -13.86 -2.26
CA PRO A 294 32.38 -12.96 -3.31
C PRO A 294 31.80 -13.68 -4.55
N PHE A 295 32.40 -14.80 -4.97
CA PHE A 295 31.91 -15.59 -6.10
C PHE A 295 30.58 -16.30 -5.80
N GLU A 296 30.42 -16.81 -4.58
CA GLU A 296 29.18 -17.43 -4.11
C GLU A 296 28.06 -16.39 -4.04
N PHE A 297 28.35 -15.19 -3.53
CA PHE A 297 27.38 -14.09 -3.51
C PHE A 297 26.92 -13.69 -4.93
N ILE A 298 27.86 -13.56 -5.88
CA ILE A 298 27.54 -13.26 -7.28
C ILE A 298 26.64 -14.35 -7.88
N SER A 299 26.89 -15.62 -7.55
CA SER A 299 26.07 -16.73 -8.05
C SER A 299 24.60 -16.68 -7.61
N LEU A 300 24.32 -16.03 -6.46
CA LEU A 300 22.98 -15.86 -5.89
C LEU A 300 22.23 -14.65 -6.46
N LEU A 301 22.91 -13.72 -7.11
CA LEU A 301 22.30 -12.52 -7.68
C LEU A 301 21.35 -12.90 -8.82
N ARG A 302 20.13 -12.39 -8.73
CA ARG A 302 19.09 -12.53 -9.75
C ARG A 302 18.33 -11.21 -9.89
N GLU A 303 17.68 -11.05 -11.02
CA GLU A 303 16.78 -9.94 -11.29
C GLU A 303 15.35 -10.30 -10.93
N TYR A 304 14.65 -9.41 -10.22
CA TYR A 304 13.27 -9.62 -9.77
C TYR A 304 12.39 -8.44 -10.18
N TYR A 305 11.20 -8.74 -10.69
CA TYR A 305 10.11 -7.75 -10.77
C TYR A 305 9.49 -7.55 -9.38
N ILE A 306 8.82 -6.41 -9.20
CA ILE A 306 8.03 -6.12 -8.00
C ILE A 306 6.59 -5.81 -8.42
N GLY A 307 5.62 -6.21 -7.60
CA GLY A 307 4.23 -5.82 -7.78
C GLY A 307 3.56 -6.59 -8.91
N ASN A 308 2.79 -5.91 -9.75
CA ASN A 308 1.98 -6.55 -10.79
C ASN A 308 2.80 -7.30 -11.86
N ASP A 309 4.07 -6.96 -12.03
CA ASP A 309 4.95 -7.64 -13.00
C ASP A 309 5.66 -8.88 -12.42
N ALA A 310 5.57 -9.10 -11.10
CA ALA A 310 6.15 -10.28 -10.47
C ALA A 310 5.31 -11.55 -10.78
N PRO A 311 5.95 -12.71 -11.06
CA PRO A 311 5.22 -13.94 -11.35
C PRO A 311 4.28 -14.37 -10.22
N ASP A 312 3.08 -14.80 -10.56
CA ASP A 312 2.05 -15.19 -9.59
C ASP A 312 2.39 -16.43 -8.77
N ASN A 313 3.28 -17.28 -9.28
CA ASN A 313 3.81 -18.46 -8.59
C ASN A 313 5.10 -18.19 -7.82
N ALA A 314 5.65 -16.98 -7.83
CA ALA A 314 6.86 -16.65 -7.09
C ALA A 314 6.59 -16.71 -5.58
N ARG A 315 7.52 -17.32 -4.83
CA ARG A 315 7.38 -17.57 -3.39
C ARG A 315 8.68 -17.25 -2.65
N GLY A 316 8.57 -17.09 -1.33
CA GLY A 316 9.71 -16.97 -0.42
C GLY A 316 9.99 -15.53 -0.02
N CYS A 317 11.23 -15.27 0.40
CA CYS A 317 11.68 -13.96 0.84
C CYS A 317 12.95 -13.55 0.06
N ILE A 318 12.92 -12.38 -0.54
CA ILE A 318 13.95 -11.84 -1.43
C ILE A 318 14.45 -10.51 -0.86
N CYS A 319 15.76 -10.37 -0.70
CA CYS A 319 16.40 -9.13 -0.32
C CYS A 319 16.82 -8.41 -1.58
N ILE A 320 16.26 -7.23 -1.79
CA ILE A 320 16.33 -6.50 -3.05
C ILE A 320 17.07 -5.17 -2.83
N ASP A 321 17.97 -4.85 -3.76
CA ASP A 321 18.61 -3.55 -3.86
C ASP A 321 17.72 -2.61 -4.70
N VAL A 322 17.17 -1.58 -4.06
CA VAL A 322 16.56 -0.45 -4.77
C VAL A 322 17.47 0.77 -4.63
N PRO A 323 18.22 1.13 -5.69
CA PRO A 323 19.31 2.10 -5.57
C PRO A 323 18.87 3.56 -5.56
N TYR A 324 17.59 3.84 -5.82
CA TYR A 324 17.04 5.19 -5.86
C TYR A 324 15.61 5.22 -5.35
N ALA A 325 15.26 6.34 -4.71
CA ALA A 325 13.88 6.71 -4.38
C ALA A 325 13.57 8.06 -5.04
N LYS A 326 13.78 8.18 -6.36
CA LYS A 326 13.48 9.42 -7.10
C LYS A 326 11.98 9.73 -7.01
N HIS A 327 11.62 11.00 -6.87
CA HIS A 327 10.25 11.52 -6.81
C HIS A 327 9.44 11.16 -5.55
N CYS A 328 10.09 10.68 -4.49
CA CYS A 328 9.42 10.46 -3.21
C CYS A 328 9.50 11.72 -2.32
N PRO A 329 8.39 12.21 -1.73
CA PRO A 329 8.38 13.44 -0.92
C PRO A 329 9.23 13.40 0.37
N PHE A 330 9.84 12.26 0.70
CA PHE A 330 10.60 12.06 1.93
C PHE A 330 12.12 12.00 1.73
N THR A 331 12.63 12.13 0.50
CA THR A 331 14.07 12.00 0.19
C THR A 331 14.80 13.33 0.10
N ASP A 332 14.08 14.44 -0.07
CA ASP A 332 14.67 15.77 -0.16
C ASP A 332 14.56 16.48 1.21
N SER A 333 15.72 16.54 1.87
CA SER A 333 16.19 17.50 2.91
C SER A 333 15.23 17.90 4.03
#